data_AF-A0A316AVT7-F1
#
_entry.id   AF-A0A316AVT7-F1
#
_cell.length_a   1.000
_cell.length_b   1.000
_cell.length_c   1.000
_cell.angle_alpha   90.00
_cell.angle_beta   90.00
_cell.angle_gamma   90.00
#
_symmetry.space_group_name_H-M   'P 1'
#
loop_
_entity.id
_entity.type
_entity.pdbx_description
1 polymer ?
#
loop_
_entity_poly.entity_id
_entity_poly.type
_entity_poly.pdbx_seq_one_letter_code
_entity_poly.pdbx_strand_id
1 'polypeptide(L)'
;MVLHDFTCEQGHRFEAGVPSMTSPDPACPACGSATRRRPSRLNIGGRASTGVPRERMPRSWEGVGRGDRETVAHWRSVAEQREKLEERHPELAGDRRPVLAHEGVFAGRPLRAGDDVAASLAAAKAAKAAEAAS
;
A
#
# COMPACT_ATOMS: atom_id res chain seq x y z
N MET A 1 13.52 -33.60 19.43
CA MET A 1 13.07 -33.70 18.03
C MET A 1 12.84 -32.29 17.52
N VAL A 2 13.39 -31.96 16.36
CA VAL A 2 13.30 -30.65 15.70
C VAL A 2 12.62 -30.85 14.36
N LEU A 3 11.56 -30.09 14.08
CA LEU A 3 10.85 -30.15 12.80
C LEU A 3 11.53 -29.22 11.80
N HIS A 4 11.73 -29.72 10.58
CA HIS A 4 12.23 -28.94 9.46
C HIS A 4 11.43 -29.26 8.19
N ASP A 5 11.30 -28.25 7.33
CA ASP A 5 10.88 -28.42 5.94
C ASP A 5 12.06 -28.92 5.11
N PHE A 6 11.83 -29.94 4.28
CA PHE A 6 12.80 -30.49 3.35
C PHE A 6 12.34 -30.34 1.91
N THR A 7 13.31 -30.32 0.99
CA THR A 7 13.04 -30.47 -0.44
C THR A 7 14.06 -31.38 -1.08
N CYS A 8 13.60 -32.26 -1.96
CA CYS A 8 14.46 -33.17 -2.70
C CYS A 8 14.86 -32.60 -4.08
N GLU A 9 15.78 -33.27 -4.76
CA GLU A 9 16.23 -32.89 -6.10
C GLU A 9 15.11 -32.91 -7.15
N GLN A 10 14.12 -33.79 -6.97
CA GLN A 10 12.94 -33.90 -7.83
C GLN A 10 11.85 -32.85 -7.50
N GLY A 11 12.07 -32.00 -6.50
CA GLY A 11 11.16 -30.90 -6.14
C GLY A 11 10.05 -31.24 -5.15
N HIS A 12 9.95 -32.50 -4.67
CA HIS A 12 9.03 -32.86 -3.60
C HIS A 12 9.36 -32.11 -2.31
N ARG A 13 8.31 -31.74 -1.56
CA ARG A 13 8.41 -31.00 -0.29
C ARG A 13 7.68 -31.77 0.80
N PHE A 14 8.29 -31.83 1.97
CA PHE A 14 7.72 -32.52 3.12
C PHE A 14 8.33 -31.98 4.41
N GLU A 15 7.62 -32.17 5.52
CA GLU A 15 8.12 -31.87 6.86
C GLU A 15 8.62 -33.16 7.52
N ALA A 16 9.75 -33.11 8.21
CA ALA A 16 10.24 -34.24 9.00
C ALA A 16 10.87 -33.80 10.32
N GLY A 17 10.67 -34.62 11.36
CA GLY A 17 11.30 -34.46 12.66
C GLY A 17 12.64 -35.17 12.72
N VAL A 18 13.71 -34.44 13.02
CA VAL A 18 15.06 -34.99 13.23
C VAL A 18 15.47 -34.91 14.72
N PRO A 19 16.32 -35.82 15.22
CA PRO A 19 16.72 -35.81 16.64
C PRO A 19 17.38 -34.50 17.08
N SER A 20 18.26 -33.94 16.25
CA SER A 20 19.02 -32.70 16.50
C SER A 20 19.23 -31.89 15.21
N MET A 21 19.67 -30.63 15.33
CA MET A 21 20.00 -29.78 14.18
C MET A 21 21.16 -30.33 13.33
N THR A 22 22.06 -31.11 13.93
CA THR A 22 23.24 -31.72 13.26
C THR A 22 22.99 -33.13 12.76
N SER A 23 21.78 -33.67 12.95
CA SER A 23 21.41 -34.99 12.43
C SER A 23 21.40 -34.99 10.90
N PRO A 24 21.71 -36.11 10.23
CA PRO A 24 21.64 -36.23 8.79
C PRO A 24 20.22 -35.99 8.27
N ASP A 25 20.12 -35.43 7.06
CA ASP A 25 18.85 -35.15 6.41
C ASP A 25 18.19 -36.46 5.92
N PRO A 26 16.89 -36.67 6.16
CA PRO A 26 16.20 -37.89 5.76
C PRO A 26 16.06 -37.97 4.23
N ALA A 27 16.01 -39.19 3.70
CA ALA A 27 15.66 -39.42 2.30
C ALA A 27 14.22 -38.98 2.01
N CYS A 28 13.94 -38.59 0.77
CA CYS A 28 12.59 -38.18 0.38
C CYS A 28 11.60 -39.34 0.51
N PRO A 29 10.48 -39.21 1.24
CA PRO A 29 9.50 -40.29 1.40
C PRO A 29 8.77 -40.64 0.09
N ALA A 30 8.76 -39.74 -0.90
CA ALA A 30 8.09 -39.96 -2.18
C ALA A 30 8.98 -40.66 -3.22
N CYS A 31 10.30 -40.44 -3.20
CA CYS A 31 11.18 -40.86 -4.30
C CYS A 31 12.57 -41.35 -3.87
N GLY A 32 12.87 -41.35 -2.57
CA GLY A 32 14.13 -41.83 -2.01
C GLY A 32 15.36 -40.95 -2.27
N SER A 33 15.27 -39.91 -3.09
CA SER A 33 16.42 -39.03 -3.39
C SER A 33 16.89 -38.26 -2.16
N ALA A 34 18.15 -37.81 -2.19
CA ALA A 34 18.71 -36.92 -1.20
C ALA A 34 17.88 -35.63 -1.05
N THR A 35 17.87 -35.07 0.15
CA THR A 35 17.09 -33.88 0.48
C THR A 35 17.98 -32.84 1.12
N ARG A 36 17.50 -31.59 1.11
CA ARG A 36 18.12 -30.48 1.82
C ARG A 36 17.09 -29.76 2.67
N ARG A 37 17.51 -29.27 3.83
CA ARG A 37 16.70 -28.39 4.68
C ARG A 37 16.33 -27.11 3.92
N ARG A 38 15.05 -26.72 3.97
CA ARG A 38 14.60 -25.40 3.55
C ARG A 38 14.59 -24.47 4.76
N PRO A 39 15.11 -23.24 4.64
CA PRO A 39 14.87 -22.23 5.64
C PRO A 39 13.37 -21.98 5.73
N SER A 40 12.83 -21.97 6.95
CA SER A 40 11.43 -21.64 7.20
C SER A 40 11.12 -20.27 6.60
N ARG A 41 9.99 -20.17 5.88
CA ARG A 41 9.51 -18.87 5.40
C ARG A 41 9.05 -18.05 6.60
N LEU A 42 9.75 -16.96 6.89
CA LEU A 42 9.27 -15.94 7.82
C LEU A 42 8.10 -15.19 7.15
N ASN A 43 6.88 -15.66 7.38
CA ASN A 43 5.68 -14.89 7.05
C ASN A 43 5.40 -13.97 8.24
N ILE A 44 5.82 -12.70 8.15
CA ILE A 44 5.44 -11.68 9.13
C ILE A 44 3.96 -11.36 8.93
N GLY A 45 3.09 -12.07 9.64
CA GLY A 45 1.67 -11.75 9.74
C GLY A 45 1.40 -10.53 10.63
N GLY A 46 0.20 -9.96 10.56
CA GLY A 46 -0.24 -8.91 11.48
C GLY A 46 0.19 -7.47 11.14
N ARG A 47 0.89 -7.24 10.01
CA ARG A 47 1.17 -5.88 9.55
C ARG A 47 -0.10 -5.28 8.91
N ALA A 48 -0.85 -4.51 9.69
CA ALA A 48 -1.87 -3.64 9.13
C ALA A 48 -1.19 -2.47 8.40
N SER A 49 -1.51 -2.30 7.11
CA SER A 49 -1.09 -1.16 6.32
C SER A 49 -2.30 -0.62 5.58
N THR A 50 -2.52 0.68 5.67
CA THR A 50 -3.57 1.41 4.93
C THR A 50 -3.13 1.78 3.51
N GLY A 51 -1.93 1.33 3.09
CA GLY A 51 -1.35 1.62 1.79
C GLY A 51 -0.91 3.07 1.63
N VAL A 52 -0.69 3.46 0.37
CA VAL A 52 -0.39 4.86 0.01
C VAL A 52 -1.70 5.66 -0.01
N PRO A 53 -1.78 6.82 0.66
CA PRO A 53 -2.96 7.68 0.61
C PRO A 53 -3.09 8.37 -0.76
N ARG A 54 -4.32 8.74 -1.16
CA ARG A 54 -4.61 9.33 -2.48
C ARG A 54 -3.83 10.61 -2.74
N GLU A 55 -3.59 11.42 -1.71
CA GLU A 55 -2.89 12.70 -1.82
C GLU A 55 -1.44 12.54 -2.26
N ARG A 56 -0.83 11.37 -2.00
CA ARG A 56 0.55 11.02 -2.41
C ARG A 56 0.63 10.36 -3.79
N MET A 57 -0.50 10.03 -4.41
CA MET A 57 -0.51 9.51 -5.78
C MET A 57 -0.03 10.61 -6.74
N PRO A 58 0.70 10.24 -7.81
CA PRO A 58 1.20 11.21 -8.78
C PRO A 58 0.05 11.91 -9.48
N ARG A 59 0.17 13.24 -9.61
CA ARG A 59 -0.80 14.11 -10.30
C ARG A 59 -0.23 14.75 -11.56
N SER A 60 1.00 14.38 -11.94
CA SER A 60 1.71 14.91 -13.11
C SER A 60 2.19 13.78 -14.02
N TRP A 61 2.46 14.14 -15.27
CA TRP A 61 2.99 13.23 -16.27
C TRP A 61 4.36 12.66 -15.88
N GLU A 62 5.21 13.50 -15.29
CA GLU A 62 6.52 13.09 -14.76
C GLU A 62 6.35 12.12 -13.58
N GLY A 63 5.35 12.34 -12.73
CA GLY A 63 5.08 11.50 -11.56
C GLY A 63 4.63 10.07 -11.92
N VAL A 64 4.07 9.87 -13.12
CA VAL A 64 3.76 8.54 -13.66
C VAL A 64 4.85 8.00 -14.58
N GLY A 65 6.07 8.51 -14.47
CA GLY A 65 7.21 8.03 -15.25
C GLY A 65 7.06 8.30 -16.75
N ARG A 66 6.43 9.42 -17.13
CA ARG A 66 6.13 9.77 -18.54
C ARG A 66 5.30 8.69 -19.24
N GLY A 67 4.37 8.09 -18.51
CA GLY A 67 3.47 7.05 -19.04
C GLY A 67 4.12 5.68 -19.16
N ASP A 68 5.22 5.43 -18.44
CA ASP A 68 5.76 4.08 -18.30
C ASP A 68 4.66 3.10 -17.88
N ARG A 69 4.54 2.01 -18.64
CA ARG A 69 3.39 1.09 -18.55
C ARG A 69 3.33 0.42 -17.17
N GLU A 70 4.48 0.01 -16.63
CA GLU A 70 4.54 -0.66 -15.33
C GLU A 70 4.20 0.30 -14.20
N THR A 71 4.72 1.53 -14.28
CA THR A 71 4.43 2.61 -13.34
C THR A 71 2.94 2.95 -13.33
N VAL A 72 2.32 3.11 -14.50
CA VAL A 72 0.87 3.37 -14.63
C VAL A 72 0.06 2.19 -14.09
N ALA A 73 0.44 0.95 -14.40
CA ALA A 73 -0.24 -0.24 -13.90
C ALA A 73 -0.14 -0.36 -12.37
N HIS A 74 1.04 -0.04 -11.80
CA HIS A 74 1.26 -0.01 -10.37
C HIS A 74 0.32 1.01 -9.69
N TRP A 75 0.32 2.27 -10.14
CA TRP A 75 -0.52 3.31 -9.55
C TRP A 75 -2.01 3.02 -9.70
N ARG A 76 -2.42 2.41 -10.82
CA ARG A 76 -3.79 1.91 -10.98
C ARG A 76 -4.15 0.88 -9.92
N SER A 77 -3.29 -0.13 -9.71
CA SER A 77 -3.54 -1.16 -8.69
C SER A 77 -3.61 -0.57 -7.29
N VAL A 78 -2.71 0.37 -6.96
CA VAL A 78 -2.70 1.07 -5.67
C VAL A 78 -4.00 1.89 -5.48
N ALA A 79 -4.47 2.58 -6.53
CA ALA A 79 -5.72 3.34 -6.48
C ALA A 79 -6.94 2.45 -6.26
N GLU A 80 -7.05 1.32 -6.96
CA GLU A 80 -8.14 0.36 -6.80
C GLU A 80 -8.16 -0.27 -5.39
N GLN A 81 -6.99 -0.60 -4.83
CA GLN A 81 -6.89 -1.12 -3.46
C GLN A 81 -7.31 -0.08 -2.43
N ARG A 82 -6.92 1.18 -2.65
CA ARG A 82 -7.28 2.29 -1.76
C ARG A 82 -8.77 2.56 -1.80
N GLU A 83 -9.40 2.54 -2.96
CA GLU A 83 -10.85 2.69 -3.11
C GLU A 83 -11.63 1.64 -2.32
N LYS A 84 -11.26 0.36 -2.47
CA LYS A 84 -11.85 -0.75 -1.71
C LYS A 84 -11.62 -0.64 -0.21
N LEU A 85 -10.51 -0.03 0.21
CA LEU A 85 -10.25 0.22 1.63
C LEU A 85 -11.17 1.32 2.16
N GLU A 86 -11.26 2.46 1.46
CA GLU A 86 -12.09 3.60 1.84
C GLU A 86 -13.59 3.29 1.80
N GLU A 87 -14.04 2.42 0.90
CA GLU A 87 -15.44 1.94 0.86
C GLU A 87 -15.81 1.15 2.12
N ARG A 88 -14.89 0.31 2.62
CA ARG A 88 -15.10 -0.47 3.86
C ARG A 88 -14.88 0.36 5.12
N HIS A 89 -14.02 1.38 5.03
CA HIS A 89 -13.57 2.23 6.12
C HIS A 89 -13.73 3.70 5.74
N PRO A 90 -14.97 4.23 5.75
CA PRO A 90 -15.24 5.60 5.36
C PRO A 90 -14.51 6.63 6.23
N GLU A 91 -14.14 6.28 7.46
CA GLU A 91 -13.32 7.09 8.35
C GLU A 91 -11.90 7.33 7.82
N LEU A 92 -11.41 6.46 6.92
CA LEU A 92 -10.12 6.62 6.28
C LEU A 92 -10.19 7.47 5.01
N ALA A 93 -11.40 7.71 4.48
CA ALA A 93 -11.58 8.51 3.28
C ALA A 93 -11.29 9.99 3.59
N GLY A 94 -10.50 10.63 2.73
CA GLY A 94 -10.35 12.09 2.77
C GLY A 94 -11.63 12.82 2.35
N ASP A 95 -11.58 14.16 2.36
CA ASP A 95 -12.70 14.96 1.88
C ASP A 95 -12.91 14.79 0.36
N ARG A 96 -13.94 14.02 0.00
CA ARG A 96 -14.34 13.72 -1.37
C ARG A 96 -15.37 14.68 -1.95
N ARG A 97 -15.78 15.71 -1.21
CA ARG A 97 -16.82 16.63 -1.68
C ARG A 97 -16.30 17.38 -2.92
N PRO A 98 -17.15 17.53 -3.97
CA PRO A 98 -16.77 18.25 -5.18
C PRO A 98 -16.20 19.63 -4.89
N VAL A 99 -15.12 19.97 -5.57
CA VAL A 99 -14.53 21.31 -5.50
C VAL A 99 -15.34 22.24 -6.41
N LEU A 100 -15.92 23.29 -5.84
CA LEU A 100 -16.69 24.29 -6.56
C LEU A 100 -15.81 25.42 -7.08
N ALA A 101 -14.80 25.84 -6.31
CA ALA A 101 -13.83 26.85 -6.72
C ALA A 101 -12.47 26.59 -6.06
N HIS A 102 -11.38 26.73 -6.81
CA HIS A 102 -10.02 26.52 -6.31
C HIS A 102 -9.02 27.56 -6.85
N GLU A 103 -9.52 28.60 -7.51
CA GLU A 103 -8.71 29.65 -8.11
C GLU A 103 -8.96 30.99 -7.42
N GLY A 104 -8.09 31.97 -7.70
CA GLY A 104 -8.21 33.33 -7.18
C GLY A 104 -8.12 33.37 -5.66
N VAL A 105 -9.18 33.85 -5.01
CA VAL A 105 -9.24 33.94 -3.53
C VAL A 105 -9.21 32.54 -2.88
N PHE A 106 -9.66 31.50 -3.59
CA PHE A 106 -9.71 30.13 -3.09
C PHE A 106 -8.47 29.28 -3.44
N ALA A 107 -7.40 29.88 -3.96
CA ALA A 107 -6.19 29.17 -4.38
C ALA A 107 -5.54 28.34 -3.25
N GLY A 108 -5.46 28.91 -2.04
CA GLY A 108 -4.90 28.22 -0.87
C GLY A 108 -5.91 27.34 -0.12
N ARG A 109 -7.21 27.55 -0.33
CA ARG A 109 -8.29 26.81 0.34
C ARG A 109 -9.49 26.66 -0.60
N PRO A 110 -9.57 25.52 -1.32
CA PRO A 110 -10.67 25.28 -2.26
C PRO A 110 -12.03 25.29 -1.55
N LEU A 111 -13.00 25.94 -2.16
CA LEU A 111 -14.41 25.87 -1.78
C LEU A 111 -14.98 24.54 -2.23
N ARG A 112 -15.60 23.79 -1.32
CA ARG A 112 -16.21 22.49 -1.61
C ARG A 112 -17.72 22.52 -1.45
N ALA A 113 -18.39 21.56 -2.06
CA ALA A 113 -19.83 21.39 -1.94
C ALA A 113 -20.23 21.16 -0.47
N GLY A 114 -21.26 21.87 -0.02
CA GLY A 114 -21.75 21.84 1.37
C GLY A 114 -21.01 22.75 2.34
N ASP A 115 -19.96 23.46 1.92
CA ASP A 115 -19.37 24.53 2.71
C ASP A 115 -20.29 25.77 2.73
N ASP A 116 -20.32 26.50 3.84
CA ASP A 116 -20.91 27.83 3.87
C ASP A 116 -20.05 28.77 3.00
N VAL A 117 -20.65 29.24 1.91
CA VAL A 117 -19.98 30.08 0.91
C VAL A 117 -19.53 31.41 1.51
N ALA A 118 -20.34 32.02 2.37
CA ALA A 118 -20.03 33.33 2.96
C ALA A 118 -18.87 33.21 3.95
N ALA A 119 -18.93 32.21 4.83
CA ALA A 119 -17.84 31.93 5.78
C ALA A 119 -16.54 31.56 5.05
N SER A 120 -16.63 30.72 4.01
CA SER A 120 -15.47 30.28 3.23
C SER A 120 -14.81 31.42 2.46
N LEU A 121 -15.61 32.33 1.88
CA LEU A 121 -15.10 33.53 1.20
C LEU A 121 -14.42 34.49 2.18
N ALA A 122 -15.00 34.71 3.35
CA ALA A 122 -14.41 35.57 4.38
C ALA A 122 -13.06 35.03 4.84
N ALA A 123 -12.99 33.73 5.15
CA ALA A 123 -11.76 33.05 5.54
C ALA A 123 -10.68 33.10 4.44
N ALA A 124 -11.06 32.85 3.20
CA ALA A 124 -10.14 32.85 2.06
C ALA A 124 -9.60 34.26 1.75
N LYS A 125 -10.44 35.32 1.88
CA LYS A 125 -9.99 36.71 1.77
C LYS A 125 -9.01 37.09 2.89
N ALA A 126 -9.31 36.69 4.12
CA ALA A 126 -8.43 36.94 5.26
C ALA A 126 -7.06 36.27 5.08
N ALA A 127 -7.04 35.01 4.62
CA ALA A 127 -5.79 34.29 4.32
C ALA A 127 -4.98 34.98 3.23
N LYS A 128 -5.61 35.42 2.14
CA LYS A 128 -4.94 36.13 1.05
C LYS A 128 -4.41 37.50 1.50
N ALA A 129 -5.13 38.20 2.37
CA ALA A 129 -4.68 39.47 2.93
C ALA A 129 -3.46 39.29 3.86
N ALA A 130 -3.41 38.21 4.65
CA ALA A 130 -2.27 37.88 5.48
C ALA A 130 -1.03 37.52 4.65
N GLU A 131 -1.20 36.77 3.55
CA GLU A 131 -0.12 36.44 2.62
C GLU A 131 0.43 37.70 1.92
N ALA A 132 -0.42 38.66 1.56
CA ALA A 132 0.01 39.93 0.97
C ALA A 132 0.70 40.89 1.96
N ALA A 133 0.53 40.67 3.26
CA ALA A 133 1.13 41.49 4.33
C ALA A 133 2.46 40.92 4.86
N SER A 134 2.86 39.73 4.40
CA SER A 134 4.11 39.05 4.75
C SER A 134 5.17 39.28 3.67
#